data_AF-A0A2V9KN82-F1
#
_entry.id   AF-A0A2V9KN82-F1
#
_cell.length_a   1.000
_cell.length_b   1.000
_cell.length_c   1.000
_cell.angle_alpha   90.00
_cell.angle_beta   90.00
_cell.angle_gamma   90.00
#
_symmetry.space_group_name_H-M   'P 1'
#
loop_
_entity.id
_entity.type
_entity.pdbx_description
1 polymer ?
#
loop_
_entity_poly.entity_id
_entity_poly.type
_entity_poly.pdbx_seq_one_letter_code
_entity_poly.pdbx_strand_id
1 'polypeptide(L)'
;MISSNGARIATSSGGVLYRNFLPAAVARQALEIASEYWPYAVAIFDVPGRGQVTMHEGAVIEGPLGWYLKSAPECLAQVEEFDAAITQDPIQVLFGGPPARIAPLEPVLRASAAISSIHLTWTKYPARNTSLLDVMNKGCSKGSALAVWAQRTGIDPSEIMAIGDNFNDLEMLEFAGRPVLMGNSDPALGRDGWAVTASNDEDGVARAVRTYVLGE
;
A
#
# COMPACT_ATOMS: atom_id res chain seq x y z
N MET A 1 -3.78 -1.25 14.71
CA MET A 1 -3.53 -1.83 13.39
C MET A 1 -3.43 -0.70 12.38
N ILE A 2 -2.26 -0.53 11.77
CA ILE A 2 -2.07 0.30 10.58
C ILE A 2 -2.48 -0.55 9.38
N SER A 3 -3.34 -0.04 8.50
CA SER A 3 -3.80 -0.76 7.30
C SER A 3 -3.72 0.13 6.05
N SER A 4 -3.81 -0.50 4.87
CA SER A 4 -3.87 0.18 3.56
C SER A 4 -2.74 1.20 3.38
N ASN A 5 -1.50 0.74 3.49
CA ASN A 5 -0.29 1.56 3.36
C ASN A 5 -0.27 2.82 4.25
N GLY A 6 -0.92 2.80 5.41
CA GLY A 6 -0.94 3.93 6.34
C GLY A 6 -2.17 4.82 6.26
N ALA A 7 -3.12 4.55 5.35
CA ALA A 7 -4.32 5.36 5.21
C ALA A 7 -5.27 5.27 6.40
N ARG A 8 -5.12 4.24 7.26
CA ARG A 8 -5.98 4.05 8.44
C ARG A 8 -5.23 3.45 9.62
N ILE A 9 -5.55 3.93 10.82
CA ILE A 9 -5.17 3.30 12.09
C ILE A 9 -6.44 2.95 12.85
N ALA A 10 -6.59 1.68 13.21
CA ALA A 10 -7.71 1.18 14.01
C ALA A 10 -7.25 0.49 15.31
N THR A 11 -8.09 0.53 16.34
CA THR A 11 -7.92 -0.25 17.59
C THR A 11 -8.29 -1.72 17.35
N SER A 12 -7.89 -2.61 18.26
CA SER A 12 -8.33 -4.01 18.26
C SER A 12 -9.84 -4.18 18.43
N SER A 13 -10.51 -3.21 19.05
CA SER A 13 -11.98 -3.15 19.19
C SER A 13 -12.71 -2.58 17.96
N GLY A 14 -11.99 -2.23 16.88
CA GLY A 14 -12.56 -1.70 15.65
C GLY A 14 -12.75 -0.18 15.60
N GLY A 15 -12.38 0.55 16.66
CA GLY A 15 -12.41 2.01 16.69
C GLY A 15 -11.37 2.62 15.76
N VAL A 16 -11.72 3.69 15.04
CA VAL A 16 -10.81 4.37 14.11
C VAL A 16 -10.10 5.51 14.82
N LEU A 17 -8.76 5.49 14.81
CA LEU A 17 -7.91 6.50 15.45
C LEU A 17 -7.37 7.55 14.48
N TYR A 18 -7.23 7.17 13.21
CA TYR A 18 -6.64 8.00 12.15
C TYR A 18 -7.14 7.56 10.78
N ARG A 19 -7.36 8.54 9.90
CA ARG A 19 -7.66 8.37 8.48
C ARG A 19 -6.84 9.38 7.69
N ASN A 20 -6.24 8.93 6.60
CA ASN A 20 -5.56 9.76 5.61
C ASN A 20 -5.93 9.25 4.21
N PHE A 21 -7.18 9.49 3.84
CA PHE A 21 -7.75 9.01 2.58
C PHE A 21 -7.38 9.94 1.43
N LEU A 22 -7.31 9.38 0.23
CA LEU A 22 -7.00 10.12 -0.99
C LEU A 22 -8.21 11.00 -1.34
N PRO A 23 -8.08 12.34 -1.41
CA PRO A 23 -9.20 13.20 -1.74
C PRO A 23 -9.83 12.82 -3.08
N ALA A 24 -11.16 12.77 -3.16
CA ALA A 24 -11.89 12.30 -4.33
C ALA A 24 -11.51 13.07 -5.62
N ALA A 25 -11.28 14.37 -5.51
CA ALA A 25 -10.83 15.19 -6.64
C ALA A 25 -9.43 14.79 -7.14
N VAL A 26 -8.52 14.46 -6.22
CA VAL A 26 -7.15 14.01 -6.55
C VAL A 26 -7.18 12.59 -7.12
N ALA A 27 -8.01 11.70 -6.55
CA ALA A 27 -8.24 10.36 -7.08
C ALA A 27 -8.76 10.39 -8.53
N ARG A 28 -9.75 11.23 -8.82
CA ARG A 28 -10.27 11.44 -10.18
C ARG A 28 -9.20 11.94 -11.13
N GLN A 29 -8.43 12.95 -10.72
CA GLN A 29 -7.33 13.46 -11.54
C GLN A 29 -6.29 12.36 -11.86
N ALA A 30 -5.89 11.56 -10.86
CA ALA A 30 -4.95 10.46 -11.07
C ALA A 30 -5.51 9.38 -12.01
N LEU A 31 -6.81 9.04 -11.89
CA LEU A 31 -7.49 8.11 -12.79
C LEU A 31 -7.62 8.66 -14.21
N GLU A 32 -7.91 9.96 -14.38
CA GLU A 32 -7.98 10.61 -15.69
C GLU A 32 -6.63 10.55 -16.42
N ILE A 33 -5.54 10.89 -15.71
CA ILE A 33 -4.16 10.77 -16.22
C ILE A 33 -3.82 9.31 -16.58
N ALA A 34 -4.37 8.36 -15.83
CA ALA A 34 -4.12 6.93 -15.98
C ALA A 34 -5.24 6.18 -16.73
N SER A 35 -5.98 6.85 -17.62
CA SER A 35 -7.15 6.28 -18.30
C SER A 35 -6.84 4.99 -19.09
N GLU A 36 -5.68 4.92 -19.74
CA GLU A 36 -5.21 3.70 -20.43
C GLU A 36 -5.00 2.49 -19.49
N TYR A 37 -4.91 2.74 -18.18
CA TYR A 37 -4.65 1.74 -17.14
C TYR A 37 -5.88 1.38 -16.33
N TRP A 38 -7.06 1.93 -16.62
CA TRP A 38 -8.32 1.57 -15.96
C TRP A 38 -8.60 0.07 -15.88
N PRO A 39 -8.30 -0.76 -16.91
CA PRO A 39 -8.44 -2.20 -16.82
C PRO A 39 -7.66 -2.86 -15.66
N TYR A 40 -6.62 -2.19 -15.16
CA TYR A 40 -5.74 -2.67 -14.10
C TYR A 40 -5.95 -1.95 -12.77
N ALA A 41 -6.90 -1.02 -12.70
CA ALA A 41 -7.11 -0.17 -11.53
C ALA A 41 -8.27 -0.62 -10.65
N VAL A 42 -8.16 -0.31 -9.37
CA VAL A 42 -9.20 -0.48 -8.36
C VAL A 42 -9.19 0.69 -7.39
N ALA A 43 -10.35 1.26 -7.13
CA ALA A 43 -10.57 2.23 -6.06
C ALA A 43 -11.14 1.50 -4.85
N ILE A 44 -10.54 1.72 -3.67
CA ILE A 44 -10.97 1.07 -2.42
C ILE A 44 -11.52 2.12 -1.49
N PHE A 45 -12.71 1.90 -0.93
CA PHE A 45 -13.42 2.83 -0.07
C PHE A 45 -13.59 2.30 1.36
N ASP A 46 -13.74 3.20 2.35
CA ASP A 46 -14.03 2.82 3.75
C ASP A 46 -15.54 2.70 3.98
N VAL A 47 -16.20 1.88 3.14
CA VAL A 47 -17.63 1.56 3.24
C VAL A 47 -17.83 0.05 3.32
N PRO A 48 -18.85 -0.44 4.03
CA PRO A 48 -19.13 -1.87 4.08
C PRO A 48 -19.84 -2.36 2.81
N GLY A 49 -19.51 -3.58 2.37
CA GLY A 49 -20.24 -4.29 1.33
C GLY A 49 -19.95 -3.80 -0.09
N ARG A 50 -20.94 -3.97 -0.98
CA ARG A 50 -20.77 -3.72 -2.42
C ARG A 50 -20.41 -2.26 -2.70
N GLY A 51 -19.36 -2.05 -3.50
CA GLY A 51 -18.81 -0.73 -3.79
C GLY A 51 -17.69 -0.31 -2.83
N GLN A 52 -17.35 -1.15 -1.84
CA GLN A 52 -16.09 -1.03 -1.12
C GLN A 52 -14.89 -1.15 -2.08
N VAL A 53 -15.04 -2.00 -3.09
CA VAL A 53 -14.05 -2.24 -4.15
C VAL A 53 -14.72 -1.89 -5.47
N THR A 54 -14.25 -0.83 -6.11
CA THR A 54 -14.83 -0.37 -7.37
C THR A 54 -13.79 -0.42 -8.48
N MET A 55 -14.19 -0.95 -9.63
CA MET A 55 -13.35 -1.11 -10.81
C MET A 55 -14.10 -0.66 -12.07
N HIS A 56 -13.37 -0.34 -13.13
CA HIS A 56 -13.97 -0.18 -14.44
C HIS A 56 -14.58 -1.51 -14.94
N GLU A 57 -15.64 -1.47 -15.74
CA GLU A 57 -16.26 -2.68 -16.31
C GLU A 57 -15.32 -3.48 -17.22
N GLY A 58 -14.39 -2.78 -17.88
CA GLY A 58 -13.30 -3.38 -18.65
C GLY A 58 -12.12 -3.87 -17.82
N ALA A 59 -12.27 -4.05 -16.50
CA ALA A 59 -11.23 -4.62 -15.66
C ALA A 59 -10.84 -6.04 -16.11
N VAL A 60 -9.55 -6.37 -16.00
CA VAL A 60 -9.00 -7.64 -16.51
C VAL A 60 -8.52 -8.57 -15.39
N ILE A 61 -8.60 -9.87 -15.62
CA ILE A 61 -8.22 -10.91 -14.63
C ILE A 61 -6.72 -10.91 -14.31
N GLU A 62 -5.90 -10.43 -15.25
CA GLU A 62 -4.46 -10.21 -15.07
C GLU A 62 -4.18 -9.02 -14.14
N GLY A 63 -5.17 -8.16 -13.92
CA GLY A 63 -5.16 -7.11 -12.93
C GLY A 63 -5.77 -7.54 -11.60
N PRO A 64 -6.28 -6.59 -10.78
CA PRO A 64 -6.80 -6.95 -9.47
C PRO A 64 -8.15 -7.69 -9.53
N LEU A 65 -8.87 -7.66 -10.66
CA LEU A 65 -10.22 -8.24 -10.80
C LEU A 65 -10.25 -9.72 -10.43
N GLY A 66 -9.30 -10.52 -10.93
CA GLY A 66 -9.25 -11.96 -10.68
C GLY A 66 -9.10 -12.30 -9.20
N TRP A 67 -8.40 -11.46 -8.44
CA TRP A 67 -8.28 -11.62 -6.99
C TRP A 67 -9.62 -11.33 -6.29
N TYR A 68 -10.24 -10.19 -6.57
CA TYR A 68 -11.48 -9.77 -5.90
C TYR A 68 -12.68 -10.66 -6.24
N LEU A 69 -12.78 -11.18 -7.47
CA LEU A 69 -13.80 -12.16 -7.82
C LEU A 69 -13.72 -13.43 -6.96
N LYS A 70 -12.51 -13.81 -6.52
CA LYS A 70 -12.28 -15.00 -5.70
C LYS A 70 -12.35 -14.72 -4.20
N SER A 71 -11.84 -13.57 -3.75
CA SER A 71 -11.63 -13.29 -2.33
C SER A 71 -12.75 -12.50 -1.67
N ALA A 72 -13.42 -11.61 -2.41
CA ALA A 72 -14.43 -10.70 -1.88
C ALA A 72 -15.44 -10.22 -2.97
N PRO A 73 -16.10 -11.13 -3.70
CA PRO A 73 -17.02 -10.77 -4.78
C PRO A 73 -18.21 -9.92 -4.30
N GLU A 74 -18.63 -10.07 -3.05
CA GLU A 74 -19.70 -9.31 -2.40
C GLU A 74 -19.38 -7.82 -2.23
N CYS A 75 -18.09 -7.47 -2.18
CA CYS A 75 -17.61 -6.09 -2.06
C CYS A 75 -17.41 -5.40 -3.41
N LEU A 76 -17.35 -6.16 -4.50
CA LEU A 76 -16.99 -5.69 -5.83
C LEU A 76 -18.17 -5.01 -6.56
N ALA A 77 -17.90 -3.80 -7.07
CA ALA A 77 -18.70 -3.10 -8.05
C ALA A 77 -17.88 -2.83 -9.32
N GLN A 78 -18.52 -3.00 -10.48
CA GLN A 78 -17.96 -2.61 -11.77
C GLN A 78 -18.80 -1.45 -12.33
N VAL A 79 -18.13 -0.47 -12.93
CA VAL A 79 -18.74 0.78 -13.43
C VAL A 79 -18.20 1.15 -14.81
N GLU A 80 -19.02 1.80 -15.63
CA GLU A 80 -18.62 2.32 -16.95
C GLU A 80 -17.72 3.57 -16.81
N GLU A 81 -18.20 4.60 -16.10
CA GLU A 81 -17.44 5.84 -15.88
C GLU A 81 -16.67 5.77 -14.57
N PHE A 82 -15.41 5.32 -14.62
CA PHE A 82 -14.67 4.96 -13.41
C PHE A 82 -14.31 6.16 -12.52
N ASP A 83 -13.93 7.28 -13.13
CA ASP A 83 -13.67 8.54 -12.42
C ASP A 83 -14.95 9.15 -11.85
N ALA A 84 -16.06 9.12 -12.60
CA ALA A 84 -17.36 9.61 -12.13
C ALA A 84 -17.88 8.81 -10.91
N ALA A 85 -17.52 7.52 -10.81
CA ALA A 85 -17.85 6.69 -9.65
C ALA A 85 -17.10 7.11 -8.36
N ILE A 86 -16.03 7.89 -8.45
CA ILE A 86 -15.30 8.41 -7.30
C ILE A 86 -16.03 9.62 -6.70
N THR A 87 -17.07 9.33 -5.94
CA THR A 87 -17.97 10.33 -5.31
C THR A 87 -17.59 10.71 -3.89
N GLN A 88 -16.66 9.98 -3.28
CA GLN A 88 -16.14 10.19 -1.93
C GLN A 88 -14.64 9.87 -1.90
N ASP A 89 -13.95 10.21 -0.83
CA ASP A 89 -12.51 9.96 -0.69
C ASP A 89 -12.22 8.45 -0.59
N PRO A 90 -11.59 7.81 -1.59
CA PRO A 90 -11.13 6.44 -1.44
C PRO A 90 -9.99 6.36 -0.42
N ILE A 91 -9.87 5.20 0.22
CA ILE A 91 -8.70 4.83 1.01
C ILE A 91 -7.44 4.93 0.13
N GLN A 92 -7.53 4.38 -1.09
CA GLN A 92 -6.48 4.39 -2.10
C GLN A 92 -7.02 4.06 -3.49
N VAL A 93 -6.26 4.40 -4.53
CA VAL A 93 -6.40 3.82 -5.87
C VAL A 93 -5.18 2.93 -6.12
N LEU A 94 -5.40 1.69 -6.52
CA LEU A 94 -4.34 0.71 -6.76
C LEU A 94 -4.36 0.29 -8.24
N PHE A 95 -3.18 0.27 -8.86
CA PHE A 95 -2.97 -0.32 -10.19
C PHE A 95 -2.19 -1.62 -10.03
N GLY A 96 -2.77 -2.76 -10.40
CA GLY A 96 -2.17 -4.08 -10.22
C GLY A 96 -2.13 -4.88 -11.51
N GLY A 97 -1.05 -5.62 -11.74
CA GLY A 97 -0.92 -6.51 -12.90
C GLY A 97 0.52 -6.87 -13.22
N PRO A 98 0.80 -7.43 -14.42
CA PRO A 98 2.16 -7.77 -14.82
C PRO A 98 3.10 -6.56 -14.76
N PRO A 99 4.35 -6.69 -14.27
CA PRO A 99 5.27 -5.57 -14.13
C PRO A 99 5.48 -4.78 -15.42
N ALA A 100 5.59 -5.47 -16.57
CA ALA A 100 5.73 -4.83 -17.87
C ALA A 100 4.52 -3.97 -18.28
N ARG A 101 3.33 -4.24 -17.72
CA ARG A 101 2.12 -3.44 -17.94
C ARG A 101 2.04 -2.27 -16.99
N ILE A 102 2.36 -2.44 -15.70
CA ILE A 102 2.16 -1.39 -14.69
C ILE A 102 3.36 -0.42 -14.58
N ALA A 103 4.59 -0.90 -14.76
CA ALA A 103 5.80 -0.06 -14.58
C ALA A 103 5.81 1.24 -15.39
N PRO A 104 5.31 1.29 -16.65
CA PRO A 104 5.26 2.54 -17.41
C PRO A 104 4.30 3.60 -16.85
N LEU A 105 3.38 3.26 -15.95
CA LEU A 105 2.44 4.23 -15.36
C LEU A 105 3.12 5.19 -14.37
N GLU A 106 4.10 4.72 -13.61
CA GLU A 106 4.78 5.57 -12.62
C GLU A 106 5.40 6.83 -13.24
N PRO A 107 6.22 6.78 -14.31
CA PRO A 107 6.75 8.00 -14.91
C PRO A 107 5.66 8.92 -15.45
N VAL A 108 4.53 8.40 -15.93
CA VAL A 108 3.36 9.20 -16.36
C VAL A 108 2.80 9.98 -15.17
N LEU A 109 2.51 9.30 -14.06
CA LEU A 109 2.00 9.95 -12.85
C LEU A 109 3.03 10.94 -12.26
N ARG A 110 4.32 10.60 -12.27
CA ARG A 110 5.40 11.47 -11.77
C ARG A 110 5.59 12.74 -12.60
N ALA A 111 5.37 12.68 -13.91
CA ALA A 111 5.46 13.84 -14.80
C ALA A 111 4.20 14.73 -14.76
N SER A 112 3.10 14.24 -14.19
CA SER A 112 1.83 14.96 -14.12
C SER A 112 1.76 15.96 -12.97
N ALA A 113 0.80 16.89 -13.03
CA ALA A 113 0.52 17.81 -11.92
C ALA A 113 0.05 17.10 -10.63
N ALA A 114 -0.51 15.89 -10.75
CA ALA A 114 -1.04 15.14 -9.62
C ALA A 114 0.05 14.70 -8.63
N ILE A 115 1.32 14.57 -9.04
CA ILE A 115 2.44 14.13 -8.18
C ILE A 115 2.63 15.01 -6.92
N SER A 116 2.25 16.29 -7.02
CA SER A 116 2.27 17.23 -5.89
C SER A 116 1.28 16.83 -4.79
N SER A 117 0.21 16.13 -5.14
CA SER A 117 -0.95 15.81 -4.30
C SER A 117 -1.11 14.32 -3.98
N ILE A 118 -0.26 13.46 -4.53
CA ILE A 118 -0.27 12.01 -4.28
C ILE A 118 1.05 11.52 -3.70
N HIS A 119 0.99 10.36 -3.06
CA HIS A 119 2.14 9.53 -2.73
C HIS A 119 2.03 8.22 -3.53
N LEU A 120 3.13 7.83 -4.18
CA LEU A 120 3.22 6.60 -4.96
C LEU A 120 4.08 5.60 -4.21
N THR A 121 3.57 4.38 -4.01
CA THR A 121 4.35 3.30 -3.44
C THR A 121 4.15 2.00 -4.20
N TRP A 122 5.23 1.20 -4.27
CA TRP A 122 5.21 -0.09 -4.94
C TRP A 122 5.03 -1.24 -3.96
N THR A 123 4.34 -2.28 -4.41
CA THR A 123 4.48 -3.63 -3.88
C THR A 123 4.79 -4.58 -5.05
N LYS A 124 5.94 -5.25 -5.02
CA LYS A 124 6.41 -6.10 -6.13
C LYS A 124 6.51 -7.56 -5.70
N TYR A 125 6.00 -8.45 -6.55
CA TYR A 125 6.09 -9.90 -6.37
C TYR A 125 6.58 -10.57 -7.66
N PRO A 126 7.90 -10.54 -7.95
CA PRO A 126 8.47 -11.09 -9.17
C PRO A 126 8.11 -12.57 -9.39
N ALA A 127 8.14 -13.38 -8.32
CA ALA A 127 7.77 -14.80 -8.37
C ALA A 127 6.31 -15.06 -8.79
N ARG A 128 5.43 -14.05 -8.68
CA ARG A 128 4.03 -14.11 -9.09
C ARG A 128 3.75 -13.33 -10.37
N ASN A 129 4.79 -12.80 -11.01
CA ASN A 129 4.68 -11.90 -12.16
C ASN A 129 3.64 -10.79 -11.95
N THR A 130 3.63 -10.17 -10.76
CA THR A 130 2.68 -9.10 -10.44
C THR A 130 3.37 -7.95 -9.71
N SER A 131 2.92 -6.73 -9.98
CA SER A 131 3.33 -5.51 -9.29
C SER A 131 2.10 -4.63 -9.06
N LEU A 132 2.13 -3.95 -7.94
CA LEU A 132 1.08 -3.08 -7.43
C LEU A 132 1.67 -1.68 -7.28
N LEU A 133 1.07 -0.70 -7.95
CA LEU A 133 1.37 0.72 -7.75
C LEU A 133 0.18 1.35 -7.02
N ASP A 134 0.37 1.65 -5.74
CA ASP A 134 -0.63 2.33 -4.93
C ASP A 134 -0.49 3.85 -5.10
N VAL A 135 -1.60 4.51 -5.39
CA VAL A 135 -1.80 5.96 -5.33
C VAL A 135 -2.50 6.29 -4.02
N MET A 136 -1.73 6.87 -3.11
CA MET A 136 -2.15 7.27 -1.76
C MET A 136 -2.30 8.79 -1.67
N ASN A 137 -2.98 9.29 -0.63
CA ASN A 137 -2.94 10.72 -0.33
C ASN A 137 -1.50 11.21 -0.13
N LYS A 138 -1.22 12.48 -0.41
CA LYS A 138 0.12 13.05 -0.17
C LYS A 138 0.57 12.81 1.26
N GLY A 139 1.78 12.30 1.42
CA GLY A 139 2.38 11.99 2.72
C GLY A 139 1.79 10.78 3.43
N CYS A 140 0.86 10.04 2.81
CA CYS A 140 0.34 8.78 3.35
C CYS A 140 1.27 7.61 3.00
N SER A 141 1.95 7.08 4.02
CA SER A 141 2.75 5.85 3.97
C SER A 141 2.65 5.07 5.28
N LYS A 142 3.10 3.80 5.30
CA LYS A 142 3.21 3.01 6.55
C LYS A 142 4.08 3.74 7.58
N GLY A 143 5.17 4.38 7.15
CA GLY A 143 6.03 5.20 8.00
C GLY A 143 5.32 6.40 8.61
N SER A 144 4.58 7.18 7.81
CA SER A 144 3.80 8.32 8.32
C SER A 144 2.76 7.90 9.37
N ALA A 145 2.11 6.75 9.15
CA ALA A 145 1.10 6.23 10.07
C ALA A 145 1.73 5.66 11.34
N LEU A 146 2.91 5.03 11.22
CA LEU A 146 3.71 4.59 12.36
C LEU A 146 4.17 5.79 13.20
N ALA A 147 4.57 6.90 12.57
CA ALA A 147 4.92 8.13 13.27
C ALA A 147 3.74 8.72 14.05
N VAL A 148 2.56 8.79 13.43
CA VAL A 148 1.32 9.22 14.12
C VAL A 148 0.98 8.30 15.29
N TRP A 149 1.15 6.98 15.10
CA TRP A 149 0.91 6.01 16.16
C TRP A 149 1.89 6.17 17.33
N ALA A 150 3.19 6.25 17.05
CA ALA A 150 4.26 6.40 18.03
C ALA A 150 4.08 7.69 18.86
N GLN A 151 3.76 8.81 18.21
CA GLN A 151 3.47 10.06 18.89
C GLN A 151 2.28 9.94 19.86
N ARG A 152 1.23 9.22 19.47
CA ARG A 152 0.02 9.03 20.29
C ARG A 152 0.27 8.10 21.48
N THR A 153 1.17 7.14 21.35
CA THR A 153 1.52 6.20 22.42
C THR A 153 2.67 6.67 23.29
N GLY A 154 3.37 7.75 22.89
CA GLY A 154 4.54 8.26 23.60
C GLY A 154 5.76 7.34 23.49
N ILE A 155 5.82 6.49 22.47
CA ILE A 155 6.94 5.58 22.21
C ILE A 155 7.95 6.30 21.33
N ASP A 156 9.21 6.33 21.75
CA ASP A 156 10.26 6.96 20.95
C ASP A 156 10.59 6.10 19.73
N PRO A 157 10.87 6.68 18.54
CA PRO A 157 11.25 5.90 17.36
C PRO A 157 12.44 4.95 17.60
N SER A 158 13.38 5.30 18.49
CA SER A 158 14.51 4.45 18.88
C SER A 158 14.10 3.14 19.56
N GLU A 159 12.91 3.09 20.13
CA GLU A 159 12.32 1.90 20.77
C GLU A 159 11.52 1.04 19.80
N ILE A 160 11.41 1.45 18.53
CA ILE A 160 10.61 0.76 17.52
C ILE A 160 11.53 -0.12 16.65
N MET A 161 11.17 -1.40 16.58
CA MET A 161 11.67 -2.31 15.55
C MET A 161 10.63 -2.44 14.43
N ALA A 162 11.05 -2.24 13.19
CA ALA A 162 10.24 -2.48 12.00
C ALA A 162 10.85 -3.61 11.17
N ILE A 163 10.00 -4.53 10.73
CA ILE A 163 10.39 -5.65 9.85
C ILE A 163 9.59 -5.53 8.56
N GLY A 164 10.26 -5.56 7.40
CA GLY A 164 9.63 -5.36 6.11
C GLY A 164 10.39 -6.01 4.96
N ASP A 165 9.74 -6.15 3.81
CA ASP A 165 10.28 -6.86 2.66
C ASP A 165 9.99 -6.18 1.32
N ASN A 166 9.15 -5.15 1.30
CA ASN A 166 8.72 -4.50 0.06
C ASN A 166 8.88 -2.97 0.08
N PHE A 167 8.70 -2.33 -1.08
CA PHE A 167 8.91 -0.88 -1.23
C PHE A 167 7.93 -0.05 -0.40
N ASN A 168 6.70 -0.54 -0.16
CA ASN A 168 5.75 0.11 0.75
C ASN A 168 6.10 -0.02 2.24
N ASP A 169 7.15 -0.76 2.60
CA ASP A 169 7.70 -0.81 3.95
C ASP A 169 8.85 0.18 4.15
N LEU A 170 9.39 0.76 3.08
CA LEU A 170 10.64 1.51 3.13
C LEU A 170 10.57 2.68 4.13
N GLU A 171 9.52 3.50 4.07
CA GLU A 171 9.37 4.63 4.99
C GLU A 171 9.13 4.19 6.44
N MET A 172 8.54 3.01 6.64
CA MET A 172 8.35 2.43 7.99
C MET A 172 9.69 1.94 8.56
N LEU A 173 10.52 1.33 7.73
CA LEU A 173 11.87 0.91 8.08
C LEU A 173 12.77 2.12 8.36
N GLU A 174 12.74 3.15 7.51
CA GLU A 174 13.49 4.40 7.71
C GLU A 174 13.08 5.15 8.97
N PHE A 175 11.82 5.06 9.38
CA PHE A 175 11.33 5.69 10.60
C PHE A 175 11.76 4.97 11.89
N ALA A 176 11.88 3.64 11.85
CA ALA A 176 12.16 2.84 13.03
C ALA A 176 13.62 2.94 13.47
N GLY A 177 13.86 2.97 14.78
CA GLY A 177 15.22 2.92 15.35
C GLY A 177 15.95 1.61 15.09
N ARG A 178 15.21 0.53 14.82
CA ARG A 178 15.75 -0.77 14.43
C ARG A 178 15.04 -1.31 13.17
N PRO A 179 15.50 -0.94 11.97
CA PRO A 179 15.04 -1.55 10.73
C PRO A 179 15.62 -2.95 10.53
N VAL A 180 14.77 -3.88 10.12
CA VAL A 180 15.16 -5.25 9.78
C VAL A 180 14.51 -5.63 8.44
N LEU A 181 15.32 -5.94 7.44
CA LEU A 181 14.85 -6.48 6.17
C LEU A 181 14.66 -7.99 6.27
N MET A 182 13.60 -8.51 5.66
CA MET A 182 13.42 -9.95 5.50
C MET A 182 14.41 -10.53 4.48
N GLY A 183 14.82 -11.78 4.65
CA GLY A 183 15.78 -12.41 3.72
C GLY A 183 15.28 -12.58 2.29
N ASN A 184 13.97 -12.50 2.08
CA ASN A 184 13.31 -12.51 0.77
C ASN A 184 13.01 -11.10 0.21
N SER A 185 13.51 -10.03 0.85
CA SER A 185 13.29 -8.65 0.41
C SER A 185 13.97 -8.37 -0.92
N ASP A 186 13.45 -7.41 -1.68
CA ASP A 186 14.12 -6.91 -2.88
C ASP A 186 15.49 -6.29 -2.51
N PRO A 187 16.60 -6.68 -3.16
CA PRO A 187 17.94 -6.14 -2.85
C PRO A 187 18.02 -4.60 -2.93
N ALA A 188 17.17 -3.94 -3.74
CA ALA A 188 17.13 -2.49 -3.85
C ALA A 188 16.62 -1.79 -2.57
N LEU A 189 16.03 -2.53 -1.64
CA LEU A 189 15.61 -2.01 -0.33
C LEU A 189 16.76 -1.89 0.66
N GLY A 190 17.90 -2.51 0.38
CA GLY A 190 19.08 -2.46 1.25
C GLY A 190 19.52 -1.03 1.56
N ARG A 191 19.91 -0.80 2.81
CA ARG A 191 20.55 0.43 3.29
C ARG A 191 21.72 0.07 4.19
N ASP A 192 22.73 0.93 4.23
CA ASP A 192 23.89 0.72 5.08
C ASP A 192 23.48 0.65 6.56
N GLY A 193 23.96 -0.38 7.24
CA GLY A 193 23.69 -0.61 8.67
C GLY A 193 22.34 -1.26 9.00
N TRP A 194 21.47 -1.54 8.02
CA TRP A 194 20.23 -2.26 8.27
C TRP A 194 20.49 -3.75 8.44
N ALA A 195 19.83 -4.36 9.44
CA ALA A 195 19.92 -5.79 9.65
C ALA A 195 19.09 -6.56 8.63
N VAL A 196 19.52 -7.78 8.30
CA VAL A 196 18.75 -8.71 7.47
C VAL A 196 18.47 -9.97 8.28
N THR A 197 17.21 -10.39 8.36
CA THR A 197 16.79 -11.65 8.99
C THR A 197 16.59 -12.74 7.94
N ALA A 198 16.17 -13.95 8.36
CA ALA A 198 15.86 -15.04 7.42
C ALA A 198 14.64 -14.70 6.53
N SER A 199 14.37 -15.53 5.52
CA SER A 199 13.19 -15.36 4.69
C SER A 199 11.89 -15.61 5.48
N ASN A 200 10.76 -15.19 4.91
CA ASN A 200 9.44 -15.49 5.48
C ASN A 200 9.18 -17.01 5.60
N ASP A 201 9.76 -17.82 4.70
CA ASP A 201 9.64 -19.29 4.71
C ASP A 201 10.51 -19.96 5.79
N GLU A 202 11.38 -19.18 6.45
CA GLU A 202 12.33 -19.64 7.46
C GLU A 202 12.09 -18.98 8.83
N ASP A 203 10.87 -18.51 9.07
CA ASP A 203 10.44 -17.80 10.28
C ASP A 203 11.26 -16.51 10.56
N GLY A 204 11.62 -15.77 9.50
CA GLY A 204 12.45 -14.55 9.61
C GLY A 204 11.97 -13.53 10.64
N VAL A 205 10.66 -13.32 10.75
CA VAL A 205 10.06 -12.44 11.77
C VAL A 205 10.36 -12.96 13.18
N ALA A 206 10.12 -14.25 13.44
CA ALA A 206 10.34 -14.84 14.76
C ALA A 206 11.82 -14.79 15.15
N ARG A 207 12.73 -15.03 14.21
CA ARG A 207 14.18 -14.92 14.44
C ARG A 207 14.58 -13.49 14.79
N ALA A 208 14.11 -12.50 14.05
CA ALA A 208 14.39 -11.10 14.34
C ALA A 208 13.91 -10.71 15.75
N VAL A 209 12.70 -11.13 16.15
CA VAL A 209 12.18 -10.88 17.50
C VAL A 209 13.04 -11.57 18.57
N ARG A 210 13.41 -12.84 18.38
CA ARG A 210 14.29 -13.56 19.32
C ARG A 210 15.63 -12.85 19.50
N THR A 211 16.29 -12.50 18.40
CA THR A 211 17.62 -11.88 18.44
C THR A 211 17.60 -10.46 19.01
N TYR A 212 16.63 -9.62 18.60
CA TYR A 212 16.68 -8.18 18.91
C TYR A 212 15.78 -7.74 20.06
N VAL A 213 14.80 -8.56 20.45
CA VAL A 213 13.83 -8.22 21.51
C VAL A 213 13.99 -9.15 22.71
N LEU A 214 14.13 -10.46 22.49
CA LEU A 214 14.20 -11.46 23.57
C LEU A 214 15.63 -11.78 24.01
N GLY A 215 16.63 -11.53 23.17
CA GLY A 215 18.05 -11.81 23.45
C GLY A 215 18.42 -13.29 23.37
N GLU A 216 17.71 -14.07 22.53
CA GLU A 216 17.91 -15.50 22.29
C GLU A 216 18.77 -15.79 21.04
#